data_AF-A0A9D6HW18-F1
#
_entry.id   AF-A0A9D6HW18-F1
#
_cell.length_a   1.000
_cell.length_b   1.000
_cell.length_c   1.000
_cell.angle_alpha   90.00
_cell.angle_beta   90.00
_cell.angle_gamma   90.00
#
_symmetry.space_group_name_H-M   'P 1'
#
loop_
_entity.id
_entity.type
_entity.pdbx_description
1 polymer ?
#
loop_
_entity_poly.entity_id
_entity_poly.type
_entity_poly.pdbx_seq_one_letter_code
_entity_poly.pdbx_strand_id
1 'polypeptide(L)'
;MNADILRTLKALDEDLPYLALLTVKGLKPLSRHEKPMPASEFQILQELGLHTAVVERRTDGPGKTHQIIFSYHPFALEIYEQAFRNKPLRISEERAFLEGWMLGYPPCCVRTIIQSPYVPNGLAKEDQKILFHWACPGCSITPYLLPYYREIWDLVARL
;
A
#
# COMPACT_ATOMS: atom_id res chain seq x y z
N MET A 1 12.01 16.82 7.73
CA MET A 1 12.38 15.40 8.00
C MET A 1 13.86 15.39 8.36
N ASN A 2 14.29 14.71 9.42
CA ASN A 2 15.70 14.73 9.84
C ASN A 2 16.58 13.98 8.81
N ALA A 3 17.85 14.36 8.67
CA ALA A 3 18.83 13.75 7.77
C ALA A 3 19.00 12.24 8.03
N ASP A 4 18.83 11.79 9.27
CA ASP A 4 18.91 10.37 9.62
C ASP A 4 17.76 9.56 8.99
N ILE A 5 16.53 10.10 8.99
CA ILE A 5 15.38 9.45 8.36
C ILE A 5 15.59 9.32 6.84
N LEU A 6 16.15 10.35 6.18
CA LEU A 6 16.44 10.31 4.76
C LEU A 6 17.52 9.26 4.42
N ARG A 7 18.54 9.12 5.27
CA ARG A 7 19.58 8.09 5.12
C ARG A 7 18.98 6.68 5.27
N THR A 8 18.13 6.50 6.27
CA THR A 8 17.41 5.26 6.53
C THR A 8 16.51 4.86 5.35
N LEU A 9 15.80 5.81 4.73
CA LEU A 9 14.94 5.55 3.58
C LEU A 9 15.72 5.19 2.29
N LYS A 10 16.91 5.77 2.06
CA LYS A 10 17.77 5.42 0.90
C LYS A 10 18.22 3.96 0.88
N ALA A 11 18.19 3.29 2.04
CA ALA A 11 18.60 1.89 2.16
C ALA A 11 17.48 0.89 1.85
N LEU A 12 16.25 1.36 1.61
CA LEU A 12 15.11 0.53 1.23
C LEU A 12 15.03 0.40 -0.30
N ASP A 13 14.64 -0.78 -0.79
CA ASP A 13 14.56 -1.05 -2.22
C ASP A 13 13.26 -0.54 -2.88
N GLU A 14 13.35 -0.19 -4.17
CA GLU A 14 12.24 0.14 -5.06
C GLU A 14 11.16 1.10 -4.49
N ASP A 15 9.91 0.61 -4.38
CA ASP A 15 8.73 1.38 -3.95
C ASP A 15 8.60 1.48 -2.43
N LEU A 16 9.45 0.78 -1.66
CA LEU A 16 9.33 0.67 -0.22
C LEU A 16 9.54 2.01 0.53
N PRO A 17 10.51 2.89 0.16
CA PRO A 17 10.60 4.22 0.77
C PRO A 17 9.32 5.03 0.56
N TYR A 18 8.71 4.92 -0.62
CA TYR A 18 7.48 5.63 -0.97
C TYR A 18 6.29 5.14 -0.16
N LEU A 19 6.08 3.82 -0.08
CA LEU A 19 5.03 3.23 0.75
C LEU A 19 5.23 3.54 2.25
N ALA A 20 6.47 3.46 2.76
CA ALA A 20 6.79 3.79 4.15
C ALA A 20 6.41 5.24 4.47
N LEU A 21 6.79 6.19 3.61
CA LEU A 21 6.45 7.60 3.80
C LEU A 21 4.95 7.87 3.68
N LEU A 22 4.24 7.26 2.71
CA LEU A 22 2.79 7.37 2.62
C LEU A 22 2.11 6.92 3.92
N THR A 23 2.59 5.83 4.52
CA THR A 23 2.07 5.31 5.79
C THR A 23 2.41 6.22 6.97
N VAL A 24 3.68 6.64 7.11
CA VAL A 24 4.13 7.56 8.19
C VAL A 24 3.38 8.89 8.14
N LYS A 25 3.03 9.38 6.94
CA LYS A 25 2.27 10.61 6.75
C LYS A 25 0.75 10.43 6.92
N GLY A 26 0.28 9.23 7.21
CA GLY A 26 -1.15 8.94 7.39
C GLY A 26 -1.96 8.98 6.10
N LEU A 27 -1.31 9.01 4.93
CA LEU A 27 -1.99 8.94 3.63
C LEU A 27 -2.42 7.52 3.30
N LYS A 28 -1.70 6.52 3.82
CA LYS A 28 -2.11 5.12 3.81
C LYS A 28 -2.25 4.63 5.26
N PRO A 29 -3.42 4.11 5.67
CA PRO A 29 -3.58 3.52 6.99
C PRO A 29 -2.79 2.21 7.13
N LEU A 30 -2.62 1.49 6.02
CA LEU A 30 -1.83 0.27 5.92
C LEU A 30 -1.22 0.19 4.52
N SER A 31 0.03 -0.27 4.45
CA SER A 31 0.74 -0.54 3.21
C SER A 31 1.09 -2.02 3.12
N ARG A 32 1.17 -2.50 1.88
CA ARG A 32 1.47 -3.89 1.55
C ARG A 32 2.65 -3.93 0.58
N HIS A 33 3.58 -4.83 0.85
CA HIS A 33 4.71 -5.14 0.01
C HIS A 33 4.73 -6.64 -0.28
N GLU A 34 4.88 -7.02 -1.54
CA GLU A 34 4.68 -8.41 -2.00
C GLU A 34 5.98 -9.16 -2.24
N LYS A 35 7.14 -8.52 -2.04
CA LYS A 35 8.45 -9.15 -2.19
C LYS A 35 9.01 -9.55 -0.82
N PRO A 36 9.93 -10.53 -0.78
CA PRO A 36 10.71 -10.81 0.41
C PRO A 36 11.48 -9.57 0.86
N MET A 37 11.49 -9.33 2.16
CA MET A 37 12.18 -8.21 2.79
C MET A 37 13.29 -8.76 3.70
N PRO A 38 14.54 -8.32 3.57
CA PRO A 38 15.61 -8.70 4.48
C PRO A 38 15.39 -8.07 5.87
N ALA A 39 15.99 -8.67 6.89
CA ALA A 39 15.86 -8.20 8.28
C ALA A 39 16.26 -6.72 8.47
N SER A 40 17.21 -6.22 7.67
CA SER A 40 17.63 -4.81 7.68
C SER A 40 16.49 -3.86 7.31
N GLU A 41 15.67 -4.20 6.32
CA GLU A 41 14.54 -3.38 5.90
C GLU A 41 13.40 -3.40 6.94
N PHE A 42 13.16 -4.55 7.58
CA PHE A 42 12.23 -4.61 8.72
C PHE A 42 12.67 -3.68 9.86
N GLN A 43 13.95 -3.67 10.19
CA GLN A 43 14.50 -2.79 11.23
C GLN A 43 14.33 -1.32 10.85
N ILE A 44 14.59 -0.96 9.60
CA ILE A 44 14.36 0.39 9.08
C ILE A 44 12.89 0.81 9.25
N LEU A 45 11.92 -0.04 8.89
CA LEU A 45 10.50 0.28 9.08
C LEU A 45 10.15 0.50 10.55
N GLN A 46 10.73 -0.28 11.46
CA GLN A 46 10.54 -0.11 12.91
C GLN A 46 11.16 1.20 13.43
N GLU A 47 12.34 1.58 12.95
CA GLU A 47 12.98 2.87 13.27
C GLU A 47 12.15 4.07 12.78
N LEU A 48 11.37 3.89 11.71
CA LEU A 48 10.37 4.86 11.23
C LEU A 48 9.07 4.86 12.06
N GLY A 49 8.97 4.02 13.10
CA GLY A 49 7.79 3.89 13.95
C GLY A 49 6.68 3.04 13.34
N LEU A 50 6.97 2.25 12.30
CA LEU A 50 6.00 1.37 11.67
C LEU A 50 6.06 -0.03 12.28
N HIS A 51 4.89 -0.57 12.60
CA HIS A 51 4.74 -1.97 12.92
C HIS A 51 4.65 -2.78 11.63
N THR A 52 5.23 -3.99 11.62
CA THR A 52 5.29 -4.87 10.45
C THR A 52 4.74 -6.24 10.78
N ALA A 53 4.07 -6.89 9.83
CA ALA A 53 3.66 -8.28 9.95
C ALA A 53 3.78 -9.01 8.61
N VAL A 54 3.95 -10.33 8.67
CA VAL A 54 3.99 -11.21 7.49
C VAL A 54 2.71 -12.03 7.42
N VAL A 55 1.95 -11.82 6.36
CA VAL A 55 0.66 -12.47 6.09
C VAL A 55 0.83 -13.47 4.97
N GLU A 56 0.68 -14.74 5.30
CA GLU A 56 0.63 -15.81 4.31
C GLU A 56 -0.76 -15.84 3.64
N ARG A 57 -0.78 -15.89 2.31
CA ARG A 57 -1.98 -16.06 1.48
C ARG A 57 -1.88 -17.35 0.67
N ARG A 58 -3.01 -17.99 0.41
CA ARG A 58 -3.07 -19.16 -0.48
C ARG A 58 -3.18 -18.69 -1.93
N THR A 59 -2.36 -19.24 -2.81
CA THR A 59 -2.55 -19.03 -4.26
C THR A 59 -3.73 -19.87 -4.76
N ASP A 60 -4.15 -19.67 -6.01
CA ASP A 60 -5.17 -20.52 -6.64
C ASP A 60 -4.65 -21.94 -6.95
N GLY A 61 -3.32 -22.14 -6.86
CA GLY A 61 -2.66 -23.44 -6.95
C GLY A 61 -2.16 -23.96 -5.59
N PRO A 62 -1.27 -24.96 -5.57
CA PRO A 62 -0.74 -25.55 -4.32
C PRO A 62 0.22 -24.62 -3.56
N GLY A 63 0.51 -23.43 -4.09
CA GLY A 63 1.46 -22.49 -3.52
C GLY A 63 0.88 -21.56 -2.47
N LYS A 64 1.78 -20.95 -1.71
CA LYS A 64 1.51 -19.84 -0.79
C LYS A 64 2.33 -18.63 -1.25
N THR A 65 1.81 -17.44 -0.98
CA THR A 65 2.57 -16.19 -1.11
C THR A 65 2.62 -15.48 0.23
N HIS A 66 3.64 -14.66 0.42
CA HIS A 66 3.81 -13.84 1.62
C HIS A 66 3.60 -12.39 1.24
N GLN A 67 2.77 -11.71 2.03
CA GLN A 67 2.56 -10.28 1.96
C GLN A 67 3.11 -9.68 3.23
N ILE A 68 4.00 -8.69 3.10
CA ILE A 68 4.47 -7.91 4.21
C ILE A 68 3.55 -6.71 4.33
N ILE A 69 2.90 -6.56 5.47
CA ILE A 69 2.07 -5.41 5.76
C ILE A 69 2.72 -4.56 6.83
N PHE A 70 2.50 -3.26 6.75
CA PHE A 70 2.97 -2.34 7.77
C PHE A 70 2.06 -1.14 7.93
N SER A 71 2.00 -0.66 9.16
CA SER A 71 1.13 0.43 9.59
C SER A 71 1.74 1.12 10.80
N TYR A 72 1.39 2.40 10.98
CA TYR A 72 1.66 3.10 12.23
C TYR A 72 0.80 2.55 13.39
N HIS A 73 -0.32 1.90 13.09
CA HIS A 73 -1.25 1.38 14.10
C HIS A 73 -1.21 -0.16 14.11
N PRO A 74 -0.78 -0.81 15.21
CA PRO A 74 -0.67 -2.27 15.28
C PRO A 74 -2.03 -2.96 15.09
N PHE A 75 -3.12 -2.35 15.57
CA PHE A 75 -4.48 -2.86 15.41
C PHE A 75 -4.91 -3.00 13.94
N ALA A 76 -4.40 -2.15 13.03
CA ALA A 76 -4.69 -2.30 11.60
C ALA A 76 -4.08 -3.59 11.03
N LEU A 77 -2.92 -4.01 11.54
CA LEU A 77 -2.28 -5.27 11.15
C LEU A 77 -3.09 -6.46 11.66
N GLU A 78 -3.52 -6.42 12.91
CA GLU A 78 -4.32 -7.49 13.53
C GLU A 78 -5.63 -7.74 12.75
N ILE A 79 -6.36 -6.68 12.39
CA ILE A 79 -7.58 -6.79 11.58
C ILE A 79 -7.25 -7.42 10.23
N TYR A 80 -6.17 -6.98 9.57
CA TYR A 80 -5.81 -7.47 8.24
C TYR A 80 -5.44 -8.96 8.31
N GLU A 81 -4.66 -9.35 9.30
CA GLU A 81 -4.30 -10.75 9.52
C GLU A 81 -5.51 -11.63 9.76
N GLN A 82 -6.43 -11.21 10.63
CA GLN A 82 -7.66 -11.97 10.89
C GLN A 82 -8.51 -12.14 9.62
N ALA A 83 -8.59 -11.09 8.80
CA ALA A 83 -9.36 -11.11 7.57
C ALA A 83 -8.72 -11.96 6.46
N PHE A 84 -7.38 -11.95 6.34
CA PHE A 84 -6.69 -12.43 5.13
C PHE A 84 -5.69 -13.57 5.34
N ARG A 85 -5.19 -13.82 6.56
CA ARG A 85 -4.23 -14.91 6.82
C ARG A 85 -4.80 -16.27 6.41
N ASN A 86 -4.00 -17.04 5.66
CA ASN A 86 -4.36 -18.34 5.10
C ASN A 86 -5.63 -18.31 4.21
N LYS A 87 -6.07 -17.13 3.74
CA LYS A 87 -7.16 -17.00 2.78
C LYS A 87 -6.63 -17.00 1.35
N PRO A 88 -7.43 -17.42 0.36
CA PRO A 88 -7.01 -17.37 -1.04
C PRO A 88 -6.74 -15.92 -1.48
N LEU A 89 -5.90 -15.75 -2.51
CA LEU A 89 -5.71 -14.46 -3.18
C LEU A 89 -6.98 -14.05 -3.92
N ARG A 90 -7.64 -14.99 -4.60
CA ARG A 90 -8.96 -14.77 -5.17
C ARG A 90 -10.00 -14.75 -4.05
N ILE A 91 -10.64 -13.59 -3.88
CA ILE A 91 -11.58 -13.33 -2.79
C ILE A 91 -12.94 -12.88 -3.34
N SER A 92 -13.97 -12.92 -2.49
CA SER A 92 -15.28 -12.36 -2.80
C SER A 92 -15.18 -10.84 -3.00
N GLU A 93 -16.16 -10.25 -3.69
CA GLU A 93 -16.25 -8.79 -3.87
C GLU A 93 -16.22 -8.05 -2.53
N GLU A 94 -16.92 -8.58 -1.52
CA GLU A 94 -16.94 -8.02 -0.16
C GLU A 94 -15.53 -7.97 0.46
N ARG A 95 -14.75 -9.05 0.33
CA ARG A 95 -13.38 -9.09 0.85
C ARG A 95 -12.42 -8.24 0.02
N ALA A 96 -12.59 -8.17 -1.29
CA ALA A 96 -11.82 -7.26 -2.13
C ALA A 96 -12.10 -5.80 -1.75
N PHE A 97 -13.36 -5.48 -1.44
CA PHE A 97 -13.74 -4.18 -0.94
C PHE A 97 -13.07 -3.87 0.39
N LEU A 98 -13.13 -4.80 1.35
CA LEU A 98 -12.47 -4.69 2.64
C LEU A 98 -10.95 -4.48 2.48
N GLU A 99 -10.28 -5.30 1.65
CA GLU A 99 -8.84 -5.21 1.44
C GLU A 99 -8.43 -3.85 0.87
N GLY A 100 -9.13 -3.38 -0.18
CA GLY A 100 -8.87 -2.07 -0.77
C GLY A 100 -9.13 -0.93 0.21
N TRP A 101 -10.21 -1.00 1.00
CA TRP A 101 -10.51 -0.01 2.02
C TRP A 101 -9.43 0.03 3.12
N MET A 102 -8.98 -1.13 3.60
CA MET A 102 -7.89 -1.23 4.58
C MET A 102 -6.57 -0.68 4.06
N LEU A 103 -6.32 -0.76 2.75
CA LEU A 103 -5.15 -0.17 2.09
C LEU A 103 -5.28 1.35 1.83
N GLY A 104 -6.41 1.95 2.22
CA GLY A 104 -6.68 3.39 2.05
C GLY A 104 -7.14 3.77 0.66
N TYR A 105 -7.64 2.83 -0.15
CA TYR A 105 -8.12 3.15 -1.49
C TYR A 105 -9.51 3.80 -1.43
N PRO A 106 -9.79 4.80 -2.29
CA PRO A 106 -11.12 5.40 -2.35
C PRO A 106 -12.20 4.33 -2.59
N PRO A 107 -13.27 4.28 -1.79
CA PRO A 107 -14.31 3.24 -1.92
C PRO A 107 -14.91 3.13 -3.33
N CYS A 108 -15.06 4.25 -4.04
CA CYS A 108 -15.52 4.26 -5.43
C CYS A 108 -14.54 3.54 -6.36
N CYS A 109 -13.23 3.78 -6.21
CA CYS A 109 -12.18 3.12 -6.99
C CYS A 109 -12.16 1.61 -6.72
N VAL A 110 -12.33 1.20 -5.46
CA VAL A 110 -12.37 -0.22 -5.10
C VAL A 110 -13.60 -0.92 -5.70
N ARG A 111 -14.77 -0.29 -5.67
CA ARG A 111 -15.97 -0.85 -6.33
C ARG A 111 -15.75 -0.99 -7.83
N THR A 112 -15.21 0.05 -8.48
CA THR A 112 -14.96 0.03 -9.92
C THR A 112 -13.94 -1.02 -10.32
N ILE A 113 -12.82 -1.17 -9.61
CA ILE A 113 -11.81 -2.18 -9.97
C ILE A 113 -12.35 -3.62 -9.83
N ILE A 114 -13.29 -3.85 -8.90
CA ILE A 114 -13.97 -5.15 -8.74
C ILE A 114 -14.92 -5.42 -9.90
N GLN A 115 -15.70 -4.42 -10.32
CA GLN A 115 -16.78 -4.59 -11.32
C GLN A 115 -16.30 -4.43 -12.76
N SER A 116 -15.33 -3.55 -13.00
CA SER A 116 -14.83 -3.15 -14.32
C SER A 116 -13.35 -2.77 -14.22
N PRO A 117 -12.47 -3.78 -14.11
CA PRO A 117 -11.05 -3.55 -13.89
C PRO A 117 -10.43 -2.66 -14.96
N TYR A 118 -9.59 -1.72 -14.54
CA TYR A 118 -8.74 -0.90 -15.43
C TYR A 118 -9.50 -0.06 -16.47
N VAL A 119 -10.74 0.31 -16.20
CA VAL A 119 -11.51 1.25 -17.03
C VAL A 119 -10.77 2.60 -17.20
N PRO A 120 -10.72 3.20 -18.40
CA PRO A 120 -10.03 4.48 -18.60
C PRO A 120 -10.57 5.56 -17.66
N ASN A 121 -9.68 6.23 -16.92
CA ASN A 121 -10.06 7.14 -15.83
C ASN A 121 -9.76 8.62 -16.06
N GLY A 122 -9.12 8.95 -17.19
CA GLY A 122 -8.82 10.34 -17.58
C GLY A 122 -7.66 10.99 -16.82
N LEU A 123 -6.95 10.26 -15.95
CA LEU A 123 -5.73 10.75 -15.32
C LEU A 123 -4.56 10.73 -16.30
N ALA A 124 -3.62 11.66 -16.11
CA ALA A 124 -2.29 11.55 -16.73
C ALA A 124 -1.62 10.24 -16.26
N LYS A 125 -0.84 9.60 -17.13
CA LYS A 125 -0.15 8.35 -16.79
C LYS A 125 0.79 8.54 -15.60
N GLU A 126 1.38 9.73 -15.50
CA GLU A 126 2.29 10.14 -14.45
C GLU A 126 1.60 10.31 -13.10
N ASP A 127 0.30 10.55 -13.08
CA ASP A 127 -0.49 10.58 -11.86
C ASP A 127 -0.97 9.18 -11.48
N GLN A 128 -1.39 8.39 -12.45
CA GLN A 128 -1.83 7.03 -12.17
C GLN A 128 -0.68 6.13 -11.68
N LYS A 129 0.56 6.33 -12.16
CA LYS A 129 1.73 5.53 -11.75
C LYS A 129 2.10 5.69 -10.27
N ILE A 130 1.81 6.83 -9.66
CA ILE A 130 2.16 7.09 -8.24
C ILE A 130 1.07 6.60 -7.28
N LEU A 131 -0.07 6.16 -7.81
CA LEU A 131 -1.17 5.59 -7.04
C LEU A 131 -1.05 4.06 -6.98
N PHE A 132 -1.18 3.50 -5.78
CA PHE A 132 -1.28 2.04 -5.57
C PHE A 132 -2.68 1.49 -5.84
N HIS A 133 -3.55 2.27 -6.45
CA HIS A 133 -4.89 1.85 -6.86
C HIS A 133 -5.21 2.45 -8.23
N TRP A 134 -6.05 1.76 -8.99
CA TRP A 134 -6.59 2.32 -10.22
C TRP A 134 -7.71 3.31 -9.90
N ALA A 135 -7.54 4.59 -10.25
CA ALA A 135 -8.59 5.57 -10.03
C ALA A 135 -9.80 5.26 -10.93
N CYS A 136 -11.03 5.42 -10.43
CA CYS A 136 -12.23 5.29 -11.26
C CYS A 136 -12.53 6.59 -12.05
N PRO A 137 -13.27 6.53 -13.16
CA PRO A 137 -13.71 7.71 -13.88
C PRO A 137 -14.49 8.65 -12.95
N GLY A 138 -14.16 9.94 -12.96
CA GLY A 138 -14.83 10.93 -12.12
C GLY A 138 -14.63 10.76 -10.60
N CYS A 139 -13.56 10.07 -10.17
CA CYS A 139 -13.26 9.93 -8.75
C CYS A 139 -13.13 11.30 -8.07
N SER A 140 -13.95 11.55 -7.04
CA SER A 140 -13.91 12.81 -6.30
C SER A 140 -12.79 12.87 -5.26
N ILE A 141 -12.27 11.72 -4.80
CA ILE A 141 -11.25 11.65 -3.73
C ILE A 141 -9.84 11.76 -4.29
N THR A 142 -9.55 11.09 -5.41
CA THR A 142 -8.20 11.02 -6.00
C THR A 142 -7.59 12.40 -6.26
N PRO A 143 -8.32 13.40 -6.80
CA PRO A 143 -7.79 14.76 -7.00
C PRO A 143 -7.28 15.42 -5.71
N TYR A 144 -7.88 15.11 -4.55
CA TYR A 144 -7.41 15.62 -3.26
C TYR A 144 -6.19 14.86 -2.72
N LEU A 145 -6.02 13.59 -3.09
CA LEU A 145 -4.86 12.78 -2.68
C LEU A 145 -3.61 13.12 -3.51
N LEU A 146 -3.78 13.42 -4.80
CA LEU A 146 -2.68 13.57 -5.75
C LEU A 146 -1.60 14.59 -5.31
N PRO A 147 -1.92 15.79 -4.80
CA PRO A 147 -0.89 16.73 -4.35
C PRO A 147 0.03 16.13 -3.29
N TYR A 148 -0.52 15.42 -2.32
CA TYR A 148 0.25 14.79 -1.23
C TYR A 148 1.07 13.60 -1.73
N TYR A 149 0.50 12.78 -2.62
CA TYR A 149 1.21 11.67 -3.25
C TYR A 149 2.39 12.18 -4.07
N ARG A 150 2.21 13.25 -4.86
CA ARG A 150 3.28 13.89 -5.65
C ARG A 150 4.38 14.45 -4.75
N GLU A 151 4.04 15.11 -3.64
CA GLU A 151 5.01 15.62 -2.69
C GLU A 151 5.95 14.51 -2.18
N ILE A 152 5.39 13.37 -1.78
CA ILE A 152 6.19 12.23 -1.29
C ILE A 152 6.95 11.57 -2.45
N TRP A 153 6.34 11.44 -3.62
CA TRP A 153 7.00 10.88 -4.79
C TRP A 153 8.25 11.68 -5.18
N ASP A 154 8.11 13.01 -5.26
CA ASP A 154 9.21 13.90 -5.60
C ASP A 154 10.29 13.95 -4.52
N LEU A 155 9.92 13.69 -3.26
CA LEU A 155 10.85 13.60 -2.15
C LEU A 155 11.67 12.31 -2.22
N VAL A 156 11.02 11.18 -2.51
CA VAL A 156 11.69 9.88 -2.71
C VAL A 156 12.60 9.90 -3.94
N ALA A 157 12.19 10.57 -5.02
CA ALA A 157 13.01 10.71 -6.23
C ALA A 157 14.31 11.52 -6.01
N ARG A 158 14.44 12.24 -4.88
CA ARG A 158 15.64 12.99 -4.49
C ARG A 158 16.51 12.27 -3.45
N LEU A 159 16.06 11.11 -2.96
CA LEU A 159 16.85 10.22 -2.13
C LEU A 159 17.93 9.56 -2.99
#